data_AF-A0A221KI66-F1
#
_entry.id   AF-A0A221KI66-F1
#
_cell.length_a   1.000
_cell.length_b   1.000
_cell.length_c   1.000
_cell.angle_alpha   90.00
_cell.angle_beta   90.00
_cell.angle_gamma   90.00
#
_symmetry.space_group_name_H-M   'P 1'
#
loop_
_entity.id
_entity.type
_entity.pdbx_description
1 polymer ?
#
loop_
_entity_poly.entity_id
_entity_poly.type
_entity_poly.pdbx_seq_one_letter_code
_entity_poly.pdbx_strand_id
1 'polypeptide(L)'
;MLALLSTLEPLIYAANAGADRAHFEALLAPDFWEVGGSGQVYDRAFVLDTLEERQRHPREEAWHTFDWHLRPVDERHVLLTYALQQPTRLSRRATLWRRTTDGWQMVYHQGTPVL
;
A
#
# COMPACT_ATOMS: atom_id res chain seq x y z
N MET A 1 8.03 -14.61 -0.44
CA MET A 1 8.09 -13.19 -0.01
C MET A 1 7.39 -12.29 -1.02
N LEU A 2 7.85 -12.19 -2.28
CA LEU A 2 7.19 -11.39 -3.31
C LEU A 2 5.71 -11.74 -3.48
N ALA A 3 5.38 -13.03 -3.65
CA ALA A 3 4.00 -13.50 -3.77
C ALA A 3 3.08 -13.11 -2.58
N LEU A 4 3.63 -13.00 -1.37
CA LEU A 4 2.88 -12.58 -0.18
C LEU A 4 2.70 -11.05 -0.16
N LEU A 5 3.75 -10.29 -0.41
CA LEU A 5 3.66 -8.84 -0.34
C LEU A 5 2.83 -8.27 -1.50
N SER A 6 2.87 -8.90 -2.68
CA SER A 6 2.00 -8.53 -3.80
C SER A 6 0.51 -8.80 -3.54
N THR A 7 0.16 -9.67 -2.57
CA THR A 7 -1.24 -9.84 -2.15
C THR A 7 -1.66 -8.87 -1.06
N LEU A 8 -0.73 -8.41 -0.23
CA LEU A 8 -1.03 -7.44 0.85
C LEU A 8 -1.11 -6.01 0.32
N GLU A 9 -0.25 -5.65 -0.63
CA GLU A 9 -0.13 -4.29 -1.16
C GLU A 9 -1.42 -3.74 -1.82
N PRO A 10 -2.17 -4.49 -2.64
CA PRO A 10 -3.39 -3.97 -3.25
C PRO A 10 -4.52 -3.69 -2.24
N LEU A 11 -4.45 -4.26 -1.03
CA LEU A 11 -5.46 -4.11 0.02
C LEU A 11 -5.60 -2.67 0.54
N ILE A 12 -4.67 -1.77 0.21
CA ILE A 12 -4.79 -0.35 0.61
C ILE A 12 -5.25 0.56 -0.55
N TYR A 13 -5.31 0.07 -1.79
CA TYR A 13 -5.61 0.93 -2.96
C TYR A 13 -6.73 0.49 -3.87
N ALA A 14 -6.96 -0.81 -4.02
CA ALA A 14 -7.55 -1.31 -5.26
C ALA A 14 -8.81 -2.15 -5.04
N ALA A 15 -8.88 -2.89 -3.93
CA ALA A 15 -10.11 -3.51 -3.44
C ALA A 15 -9.87 -3.95 -1.99
N ASN A 16 -10.46 -3.23 -1.04
CA ASN A 16 -10.32 -3.53 0.39
C ASN A 16 -11.42 -4.52 0.81
N ALA A 17 -11.62 -5.59 0.02
CA ALA A 17 -12.78 -6.46 0.14
C ALA A 17 -12.82 -7.14 1.53
N GLY A 18 -13.63 -6.57 2.43
CA GLY A 18 -13.93 -7.14 3.74
C GLY A 18 -12.84 -6.98 4.81
N ALA A 19 -11.76 -6.24 4.55
CA ALA A 19 -10.85 -5.84 5.64
C ALA A 19 -11.61 -4.87 6.56
N ASP A 20 -11.24 -4.81 7.84
CA ASP A 20 -11.74 -3.79 8.79
C ASP A 20 -10.60 -2.84 9.18
N ARG A 21 -10.90 -1.84 10.03
CA ARG A 21 -9.88 -0.91 10.53
C ARG A 21 -8.75 -1.63 11.27
N ALA A 22 -9.07 -2.65 12.08
CA ALA A 22 -8.09 -3.39 12.86
C ALA A 22 -7.07 -4.12 11.98
N HIS A 23 -7.51 -4.67 10.84
CA HIS A 23 -6.63 -5.25 9.84
C HIS A 23 -5.59 -4.23 9.34
N PHE A 24 -6.02 -3.02 8.99
CA PHE A 24 -5.09 -1.99 8.55
C PHE A 24 -4.23 -1.44 9.66
N GLU A 25 -4.72 -1.40 10.89
CA GLU A 25 -3.91 -1.01 12.04
C GLU A 25 -2.75 -1.99 12.28
N ALA A 26 -2.96 -3.29 12.05
CA ALA A 26 -1.91 -4.29 12.10
C ALA A 26 -0.94 -4.18 10.90
N LEU A 27 -1.48 -3.88 9.70
CA LEU A 27 -0.70 -3.77 8.47
C LEU A 27 0.15 -2.50 8.39
N LEU A 28 -0.32 -1.37 8.93
CA LEU A 28 0.39 -0.10 8.93
C LEU A 28 1.19 0.05 10.23
N ALA A 29 2.51 0.11 10.10
CA ALA A 29 3.41 0.33 11.23
C ALA A 29 3.02 1.59 12.02
N PRO A 30 3.27 1.66 13.35
CA PRO A 30 2.91 2.84 14.15
C PRO A 30 3.51 4.16 13.62
N ASP A 31 4.68 4.07 12.99
CA ASP A 31 5.45 5.15 12.37
C ASP A 31 5.19 5.31 10.86
N PHE A 32 4.14 4.69 10.33
CA PHE A 32 3.80 4.74 8.90
C PHE A 32 3.44 6.15 8.41
N TRP A 33 3.85 6.45 7.18
CA TRP A 33 3.44 7.63 6.42
C TRP A 33 3.43 7.35 4.91
N GLU A 34 2.63 8.11 4.17
CA GLU A 34 2.48 7.99 2.72
C GLU A 34 2.76 9.32 2.01
N VAL A 35 3.38 9.27 0.83
CA VAL A 35 3.33 10.36 -0.15
C VAL A 35 2.30 10.01 -1.24
N GLY A 36 1.20 10.76 -1.26
CA GLY A 36 0.14 10.54 -2.24
C GLY A 36 0.53 11.00 -3.64
N GLY A 37 -0.32 10.71 -4.62
CA GLY A 37 -0.11 11.12 -6.03
C GLY A 37 0.01 12.62 -6.27
N SER A 38 -0.46 13.43 -5.33
CA SER A 38 -0.34 14.89 -5.32
C SER A 38 1.02 15.39 -4.80
N GLY A 39 1.87 14.51 -4.27
CA GLY A 39 3.08 14.86 -3.55
C GLY A 39 2.84 15.27 -2.08
N GLN A 40 1.58 15.27 -1.62
CA GLN A 40 1.26 15.54 -0.22
C GLN A 40 1.65 14.37 0.68
N VAL A 41 2.10 14.71 1.89
CA VAL A 41 2.47 13.75 2.94
C VAL A 41 1.28 13.50 3.84
N TYR A 42 0.96 12.24 4.08
CA TYR A 42 -0.13 11.79 4.94
C TYR A 42 0.41 10.89 6.04
N ASP A 43 -0.02 11.13 7.27
CA ASP A 43 0.31 10.27 8.40
C ASP A 43 -0.59 9.01 8.44
N ARG A 44 -0.23 8.08 9.33
CA ARG A 44 -0.98 6.85 9.55
C ARG A 44 -2.45 7.08 9.89
N ALA A 45 -2.78 8.07 10.72
CA ALA A 45 -4.16 8.30 11.15
C ALA A 45 -5.02 8.73 9.96
N PHE A 46 -4.53 9.68 9.16
CA PHE A 46 -5.18 10.11 7.93
C PHE A 46 -5.40 8.95 6.95
N VAL A 47 -4.39 8.09 6.76
CA VAL A 47 -4.50 6.95 5.86
C VAL A 47 -5.52 5.93 6.37
N LEU A 48 -5.54 5.62 7.67
CA LEU A 48 -6.53 4.72 8.26
C LEU A 48 -7.96 5.26 8.09
N ASP A 49 -8.19 6.53 8.38
CA ASP A 49 -9.50 7.15 8.24
C ASP A 49 -9.95 7.15 6.76
N THR A 50 -9.00 7.38 5.84
CA THR A 50 -9.25 7.30 4.39
C THR A 50 -9.62 5.87 3.95
N LEU A 51 -8.95 4.85 4.50
CA LEU A 51 -9.22 3.45 4.19
C LEU A 51 -10.58 2.99 4.73
N GLU A 52 -10.94 3.40 5.94
CA GLU A 52 -12.25 3.14 6.55
C GLU A 52 -13.37 3.82 5.75
N GLU A 53 -13.17 5.05 5.31
CA GLU A 53 -14.13 5.74 4.43
C GLU A 53 -14.32 4.99 3.09
N ARG A 54 -13.22 4.53 2.47
CA ARG A 54 -13.28 3.73 1.24
C ARG A 54 -13.99 2.39 1.45
N GLN A 55 -13.93 1.80 2.64
CA GLN A 55 -14.68 0.57 2.95
C GLN A 55 -16.19 0.82 3.05
N ARG A 56 -16.59 1.97 3.61
CA ARG A 56 -18.01 2.38 3.64
C ARG A 56 -18.57 2.68 2.25
N HIS A 57 -17.71 3.18 1.36
CA HIS A 57 -18.06 3.55 -0.01
C HIS A 57 -17.06 2.95 -1.03
N PRO A 58 -17.11 1.62 -1.25
CA PRO A 58 -16.16 0.95 -2.12
C PRO A 58 -16.31 1.44 -3.56
N ARG A 59 -15.17 1.75 -4.19
CA ARG A 59 -15.13 2.06 -5.62
C ARG A 59 -14.88 0.78 -6.40
N GLU A 60 -15.80 0.47 -7.31
CA GLU A 60 -15.58 -0.57 -8.32
C GLU A 60 -14.79 0.04 -9.49
N GLU A 61 -13.47 -0.03 -9.41
CA GLU A 61 -12.57 0.36 -10.50
C GLU A 61 -11.79 -0.86 -10.97
N ALA A 62 -11.71 -1.08 -12.28
CA ALA A 62 -10.82 -2.09 -12.83
C ALA A 62 -9.37 -1.65 -12.62
N TRP A 63 -8.53 -2.53 -12.09
CA TRP A 63 -7.11 -2.25 -11.86
C TRP A 63 -6.25 -3.46 -12.14
N HIS A 64 -4.97 -3.21 -12.46
CA HIS A 64 -3.98 -4.25 -12.67
C HIS A 64 -2.62 -3.77 -12.13
N THR A 65 -1.91 -4.64 -11.42
CA THR A 65 -0.53 -4.42 -10.96
C THR A 65 0.47 -5.29 -11.71
N PHE A 66 1.60 -4.71 -12.12
CA PHE A 66 2.62 -5.41 -12.92
C PHE A 66 4.02 -4.85 -12.63
N ASP A 67 5.04 -5.46 -13.24
CA ASP A 67 6.45 -5.04 -13.09
C ASP A 67 6.89 -5.01 -11.62
N TRP A 68 6.55 -6.07 -10.89
CA TRP A 68 6.85 -6.23 -9.48
C TRP A 68 8.33 -6.53 -9.26
N HIS A 69 8.98 -5.71 -8.44
CA HIS A 69 10.36 -5.91 -7.99
C HIS A 69 10.42 -5.85 -6.49
N LEU A 70 11.16 -6.80 -5.90
CA LEU A 70 11.39 -6.87 -4.47
C LEU A 70 12.89 -6.78 -4.20
N ARG A 71 13.29 -5.80 -3.41
CA ARG A 71 14.69 -5.56 -3.06
C ARG A 71 14.87 -5.59 -1.54
N PRO A 72 15.65 -6.53 -0.99
CA PRO A 72 16.05 -6.47 0.41
C PRO A 72 16.83 -5.17 0.69
N VAL A 73 16.49 -4.52 1.80
CA VAL A 73 17.21 -3.35 2.32
C VAL A 73 18.11 -3.78 3.47
N ASP A 74 17.58 -4.61 4.37
CA ASP A 74 18.32 -5.28 5.44
C ASP A 74 17.63 -6.62 5.80
N GLU A 75 17.98 -7.22 6.94
CA GLU A 75 17.44 -8.50 7.42
C GLU A 75 15.92 -8.50 7.64
N ARG A 76 15.34 -7.32 7.93
CA ARG A 76 13.93 -7.14 8.29
C ARG A 76 13.17 -6.29 7.28
N HIS A 77 13.85 -5.51 6.46
CA HIS A 77 13.22 -4.55 5.56
C HIS A 77 13.36 -4.94 4.09
N VAL A 78 12.28 -4.78 3.34
CA VAL A 78 12.26 -4.98 1.89
C VAL A 78 11.51 -3.85 1.21
N LEU A 79 12.07 -3.38 0.10
CA LEU A 79 11.42 -2.42 -0.79
C LEU A 79 10.67 -3.19 -1.87
N LEU A 80 9.35 -2.99 -1.94
CA LEU A 80 8.50 -3.49 -3.02
C LEU A 80 8.20 -2.33 -3.97
N THR A 81 8.48 -2.51 -5.25
CA THR A 81 8.10 -1.54 -6.29
C THR A 81 7.31 -2.22 -7.39
N TYR A 82 6.34 -1.51 -7.96
CA TYR A 82 5.49 -2.03 -9.03
C TYR A 82 4.80 -0.89 -9.79
N ALA A 83 4.17 -1.22 -10.91
CA ALA A 83 3.23 -0.33 -11.59
C ALA A 83 1.79 -0.70 -11.23
N LEU A 84 0.95 0.31 -11.01
CA LEU A 84 -0.51 0.17 -10.86
C LEU A 84 -1.18 0.92 -12.01
N GLN A 85 -1.91 0.17 -12.84
CA GLN A 85 -2.81 0.69 -13.87
C GLN A 85 -4.24 0.72 -13.33
N GLN A 86 -4.87 1.89 -13.43
CA GLN A 86 -6.30 2.14 -13.26
C GLN A 86 -6.85 2.68 -14.60
N PRO A 87 -8.17 2.81 -14.81
CA PRO A 87 -8.72 3.13 -16.12
C PRO A 87 -8.22 4.45 -16.69
N THR A 88 -7.98 5.43 -15.83
CA THR A 88 -7.57 6.80 -16.21
C THR A 88 -6.19 7.18 -15.69
N ARG A 89 -5.47 6.27 -15.04
CA ARG A 89 -4.23 6.59 -14.32
C ARG A 89 -3.25 5.43 -14.33
N LEU A 90 -2.00 5.75 -14.65
CA LEU A 90 -0.85 4.89 -14.40
C LEU A 90 0.01 5.49 -13.29
N SER A 91 0.50 4.66 -12.38
CA SER A 91 1.40 5.08 -11.32
C SER A 91 2.50 4.06 -11.04
N ARG A 92 3.69 4.55 -10.68
CA ARG A 92 4.76 3.75 -10.07
C ARG A 92 4.62 3.81 -8.56
N ARG A 93 4.71 2.66 -7.93
CA ARG A 93 4.43 2.45 -6.51
C ARG A 93 5.70 1.96 -5.82
N ALA A 94 5.93 2.43 -4.61
CA ALA A 94 7.03 2.02 -3.76
C ALA A 94 6.55 1.87 -2.32
N THR A 95 6.82 0.71 -1.71
CA THR A 95 6.48 0.43 -0.32
C THR A 95 7.68 -0.15 0.39
N LEU A 96 8.02 0.44 1.53
CA LEU A 96 8.97 -0.15 2.46
C LEU A 96 8.21 -1.02 3.44
N TRP A 97 8.49 -2.33 3.40
CA TRP A 97 7.91 -3.33 4.28
C TRP A 97 8.91 -3.72 5.37
N ARG A 98 8.43 -3.87 6.60
CA ARG A 98 9.18 -4.37 7.77
C ARG A 98 8.60 -5.69 8.23
N ARG A 99 9.48 -6.68 8.43
CA ARG A 99 9.15 -7.97 9.04
C ARG A 99 9.18 -7.83 10.56
N THR A 100 8.07 -8.16 11.19
CA THR A 100 7.91 -8.24 12.64
C THR A 100 7.69 -9.70 13.06
N THR A 101 7.57 -9.94 14.36
CA THR A 101 7.16 -11.24 14.91
C THR A 101 5.74 -11.61 14.51
N ASP A 102 4.88 -10.61 14.33
CA ASP A 102 3.44 -10.76 14.11
C ASP A 102 3.04 -10.69 12.64
N GLY A 103 3.99 -10.40 11.75
CA GLY A 103 3.76 -10.31 10.31
C GLY A 103 4.51 -9.17 9.64
N TRP A 104 4.09 -8.83 8.43
CA TRP A 104 4.65 -7.71 7.67
C TRP A 104 3.87 -6.44 7.94
N GLN A 105 4.60 -5.34 8.12
CA GLN A 105 4.02 -4.00 8.25
C GLN A 105 4.59 -3.07 7.19
N MET A 106 3.74 -2.20 6.65
CA MET A 106 4.16 -1.09 5.81
C MET A 106 4.72 0.01 6.70
N VAL A 107 5.94 0.45 6.43
CA VAL A 107 6.59 1.59 7.11
C VAL A 107 6.45 2.87 6.29
N TYR A 108 6.37 2.74 4.97
CA TYR A 108 6.22 3.87 4.06
C TYR A 108 5.57 3.42 2.76
N HIS A 109 4.77 4.29 2.14
CA HIS A 109 4.28 4.13 0.77
C HIS A 109 4.43 5.42 -0.05
N GLN A 110 4.63 5.28 -1.36
CA GLN A 110 4.44 6.36 -2.31
C GLN A 110 3.88 5.85 -3.64
N GLY A 111 2.94 6.63 -4.20
CA GLY A 111 2.42 6.42 -5.56
C GLY A 111 2.69 7.63 -6.46
N THR A 112 3.62 7.50 -7.39
CA THR A 112 4.01 8.57 -8.33
C THR A 112 3.26 8.39 -9.66
N PRO A 113 2.46 9.37 -10.12
CA PRO A 113 1.85 9.31 -11.45
C PRO A 113 2.91 9.18 -12.56
N VAL A 114 2.59 8.41 -13.59
CA VAL A 114 3.36 8.38 -14.84
C VAL A 114 2.65 9.32 -15.80
N LEU A 115 3.35 10.37 -16.25
CA LEU A 115 2.86 11.39 -17.19
C LEU A 115 3.29 11.07 -18.62
#